data_AF-A0A1J4NX01-F1
#
_entry.id   AF-A0A1J4NX01-F1
#
_cell.length_a   1.000
_cell.length_b   1.000
_cell.length_c   1.000
_cell.angle_alpha   90.00
_cell.angle_beta   90.00
_cell.angle_gamma   90.00
#
_symmetry.space_group_name_H-M   'P 1'
#
loop_
_entity.id
_entity.type
_entity.pdbx_description
1 polymer ?
#
loop_
_entity_poly.entity_id
_entity_poly.type
_entity_poly.pdbx_seq_one_letter_code
_entity_poly.pdbx_strand_id
1 'polypeptide(L)'
;MSPLPSTLPAIVRTRIRASVRRRPRLTPREAEERALLLRLLSLCLQYPDAELTSGRLELVEAVRALPSSPAAARLAAFTDWFTAQDPEALESHYVETFDLRRRSSLYLTYYLHGDTRRRGMALLTLAQSYKAAGWDIGGGELPDHLPVVLEFAALAGPGAGEAPLRRHRRGLGLIHRALEAADSPYHHLVGALLTLLPPLSEADEKAVARLAAEGPPTEEVGLDPYGAYGHGEFAPPDAFVPPPAAPPTCHAEHTESVR
;
A
#
# COMPACT_ATOMS: atom_id res chain seq x y z
N MET A 1 3.40 -43.03 -31.47
CA MET A 1 2.05 -42.53 -31.13
C MET A 1 1.29 -43.65 -30.45
N SER A 2 1.36 -43.72 -29.12
CA SER A 2 0.47 -44.59 -28.32
C SER A 2 -0.68 -43.72 -27.79
N PRO A 3 -1.95 -44.12 -27.98
CA PRO A 3 -3.06 -43.34 -27.48
C PRO A 3 -3.13 -43.51 -25.96
N LEU A 4 -3.17 -42.38 -25.25
CA LEU A 4 -3.50 -42.36 -23.82
C LEU A 4 -4.89 -42.96 -23.61
N PRO A 5 -5.11 -43.85 -22.63
CA PRO A 5 -6.45 -44.28 -22.28
C PRO A 5 -7.21 -43.10 -21.65
N SER A 6 -8.12 -42.54 -22.44
CA SER A 6 -9.20 -41.69 -21.95
C SER A 6 -10.17 -42.54 -21.14
N THR A 7 -10.35 -42.20 -19.86
CA THR A 7 -11.62 -41.74 -19.28
C THR A 7 -11.62 -41.99 -17.79
N LEU A 8 -11.09 -41.04 -17.00
CA LEU A 8 -11.49 -40.96 -15.59
C LEU A 8 -13.01 -40.72 -15.54
N PRO A 9 -13.80 -41.48 -14.76
CA PRO A 9 -15.23 -41.27 -14.65
C PRO A 9 -15.58 -39.82 -14.28
N ALA A 10 -16.67 -39.27 -14.81
CA ALA A 10 -17.06 -37.87 -14.55
C ALA A 10 -17.14 -37.55 -13.05
N ILE A 11 -17.59 -38.51 -12.23
CA ILE A 11 -17.65 -38.39 -10.76
C ILE A 11 -16.26 -38.24 -10.11
N VAL A 12 -15.25 -38.91 -10.67
CA VAL A 12 -13.85 -38.83 -10.22
C VAL A 12 -13.26 -37.48 -10.63
N ARG A 13 -13.55 -36.98 -11.85
CA ARG A 13 -13.15 -35.63 -12.26
C ARG A 13 -13.81 -34.54 -11.41
N THR A 14 -15.09 -34.71 -11.06
CA THR A 14 -15.84 -33.76 -10.22
C THR A 14 -15.31 -33.75 -8.79
N ARG A 15 -15.00 -34.92 -8.21
CA ARG A 15 -14.40 -35.02 -6.88
C ARG A 15 -12.95 -34.53 -6.85
N ILE A 16 -12.15 -34.81 -7.87
CA ILE A 16 -10.78 -34.27 -8.01
C ILE A 16 -10.82 -32.75 -8.20
N ARG A 17 -11.74 -32.20 -9.01
CA ARG A 17 -11.92 -30.74 -9.15
C ARG A 17 -12.36 -30.08 -7.85
N ALA A 18 -13.19 -30.76 -7.04
CA ALA A 18 -13.61 -30.27 -5.74
C ALA A 18 -12.49 -30.33 -4.68
N SER A 19 -11.65 -31.37 -4.70
CA SER A 19 -10.53 -31.53 -3.76
C SER A 19 -9.33 -30.64 -4.10
N VAL A 20 -9.08 -30.36 -5.38
CA VAL A 20 -8.00 -29.46 -5.83
C VAL A 20 -8.27 -27.98 -5.49
N ARG A 21 -9.53 -27.60 -5.19
CA ARG A 21 -9.91 -26.22 -4.86
C ARG A 21 -9.90 -25.89 -3.37
N ARG A 22 -9.71 -26.86 -2.47
CA ARG A 22 -9.58 -26.58 -1.04
C ARG A 22 -8.11 -26.33 -0.75
N ARG A 23 -7.72 -25.05 -0.65
CA ARG A 23 -6.45 -24.72 0.01
C ARG A 23 -6.44 -25.42 1.38
N PRO A 24 -5.35 -26.10 1.76
CA PRO A 24 -5.25 -26.68 3.09
C PRO A 24 -5.53 -25.57 4.09
N ARG A 25 -6.49 -25.83 4.99
CA ARG A 25 -6.76 -24.93 6.10
C ARG A 25 -5.55 -25.02 7.02
N LEU A 26 -4.99 -23.88 7.41
CA LEU A 26 -3.95 -23.83 8.42
C LEU A 26 -4.49 -24.49 9.70
N THR A 27 -3.64 -25.27 10.36
CA THR A 27 -3.87 -25.68 11.74
C THR A 27 -3.92 -24.44 12.66
N PRO A 28 -4.52 -24.54 13.86
CA PRO A 28 -4.57 -23.41 14.79
C PRO A 28 -3.17 -22.83 15.08
N ARG A 29 -2.19 -23.71 15.28
CA ARG A 29 -0.79 -23.32 15.50
C ARG A 29 -0.19 -22.56 14.31
N GLU A 30 -0.35 -23.08 13.09
CA GLU A 30 0.14 -22.39 11.88
C GLU A 30 -0.56 -21.04 11.67
N ALA A 31 -1.83 -20.91 12.07
CA ALA A 31 -2.55 -19.65 12.01
C ALA A 31 -2.02 -18.63 13.03
N GLU A 32 -1.69 -19.06 14.24
CA GLU A 32 -1.05 -18.22 15.27
C GLU A 32 0.37 -17.77 14.84
N GLU A 33 1.19 -18.70 14.34
CA GLU A 33 2.53 -18.41 13.83
C GLU A 33 2.48 -17.42 12.66
N ARG A 34 1.50 -17.58 11.76
CA ARG A 34 1.27 -16.65 10.65
C ARG A 34 0.77 -15.28 11.11
N ALA A 35 -0.10 -15.23 12.11
CA ALA A 35 -0.55 -13.97 12.70
C ALA A 35 0.60 -13.23 13.39
N LEU A 36 1.47 -13.92 14.13
CA LEU A 36 2.66 -13.34 14.72
C LEU A 36 3.61 -12.77 13.66
N LEU A 37 3.88 -13.54 12.60
CA LEU A 37 4.70 -13.08 11.48
C LEU A 37 4.13 -11.80 10.83
N LEU A 38 2.81 -11.73 10.60
CA LEU A 38 2.16 -10.54 10.05
C LEU A 38 2.25 -9.33 11.00
N ARG A 39 2.14 -9.54 12.32
CA ARG A 39 2.33 -8.47 13.32
C ARG A 39 3.75 -7.94 13.34
N LEU A 40 4.75 -8.83 13.28
CA LEU A 40 6.15 -8.43 13.24
C LEU A 40 6.47 -7.67 11.95
N LEU A 41 5.90 -8.10 10.81
CA LEU A 41 5.99 -7.35 9.55
C LEU A 41 5.33 -5.98 9.64
N SER A 42 4.16 -5.87 10.30
CA SER A 42 3.51 -4.57 10.55
C SER A 42 4.46 -3.66 11.29
N LEU A 43 4.97 -4.13 12.44
CA LEU A 43 5.82 -3.35 13.32
C LEU A 43 7.12 -2.90 12.61
N CYS A 44 7.78 -3.77 11.86
CA CYS A 44 9.01 -3.43 11.12
C CYS A 44 8.78 -2.45 9.95
N LEU A 45 7.54 -2.26 9.51
CA LEU A 45 7.15 -1.34 8.44
C LEU A 45 6.57 -0.02 8.98
N GLN A 46 6.51 0.17 10.31
CA GLN A 46 6.15 1.45 10.90
C GLN A 46 7.36 2.40 10.93
N TYR A 47 7.08 3.69 11.10
CA TYR A 47 8.13 4.68 11.32
C TYR A 47 8.99 4.28 12.52
N PRO A 48 10.33 4.29 12.43
CA PRO A 48 11.22 3.80 13.47
C PRO A 48 11.39 4.83 14.59
N ASP A 49 10.31 5.12 15.31
CA ASP A 49 10.32 6.04 16.45
C ASP A 49 11.17 5.54 17.62
N ALA A 50 11.26 6.35 18.67
CA ALA A 50 12.02 6.02 19.87
C ALA A 50 11.54 4.72 20.56
N GLU A 51 10.23 4.43 20.53
CA GLU A 51 9.67 3.24 21.16
C GLU A 51 10.11 1.98 20.41
N LEU A 52 9.87 1.92 19.10
CA LEU A 52 10.26 0.79 18.25
C LEU A 52 11.78 0.57 18.28
N THR A 53 12.52 1.66 18.20
CA THR A 53 13.99 1.64 18.24
C THR A 53 14.53 1.17 19.59
N SER A 54 13.88 1.52 20.69
CA SER A 54 14.25 1.01 22.03
C SER A 54 13.98 -0.49 22.19
N GLY A 55 12.91 -0.99 21.57
CA GLY A 55 12.46 -2.39 21.62
C GLY A 55 13.15 -3.34 20.62
N ARG A 56 14.25 -2.92 20.00
CA ARG A 56 14.87 -3.66 18.88
C ARG A 56 15.38 -5.05 19.27
N LEU A 57 15.79 -5.24 20.52
CA LEU A 57 16.30 -6.53 20.99
C LEU A 57 15.15 -7.52 21.21
N GLU A 58 14.04 -7.06 21.80
CA GLU A 58 12.81 -7.84 21.92
C GLU A 58 12.27 -8.24 20.55
N LEU A 59 12.36 -7.34 19.56
CA LEU A 59 12.00 -7.63 18.18
C LEU A 59 12.84 -8.76 17.59
N VAL A 60 14.17 -8.72 17.74
CA VAL A 60 15.07 -9.79 17.26
C VAL A 60 14.73 -11.13 17.90
N GLU A 61 14.50 -11.16 19.22
CA GLU A 61 14.15 -12.39 19.93
C GLU A 61 12.80 -12.95 19.48
N ALA A 62 11.81 -12.09 19.26
CA ALA A 62 10.52 -12.49 18.70
C ALA A 62 10.65 -13.09 17.29
N VAL A 63 11.52 -12.52 16.45
CA VAL A 63 11.81 -13.04 15.10
C VAL A 63 12.54 -14.38 15.16
N ARG A 64 13.51 -14.55 16.07
CA ARG A 64 14.23 -15.83 16.29
C ARG A 64 13.33 -16.95 16.79
N ALA A 65 12.27 -16.62 17.52
CA ALA A 65 11.30 -17.58 18.00
C ALA A 65 10.35 -18.11 16.90
N LEU A 66 10.33 -17.49 15.72
CA LEU A 66 9.52 -17.96 14.60
C LEU A 66 10.02 -19.31 14.07
N PRO A 67 9.11 -20.19 13.60
CA PRO A 67 9.51 -21.39 12.87
C PRO A 67 10.34 -21.05 11.62
N SER A 68 11.31 -21.91 11.33
CA SER A 68 12.16 -21.76 10.14
C SER A 68 11.31 -21.72 8.88
N SER A 69 11.42 -20.61 8.14
CA SER A 69 10.70 -20.38 6.90
C SER A 69 11.43 -19.32 6.06
N PRO A 70 11.17 -19.25 4.74
CA PRO A 70 11.71 -18.17 3.91
C PRO A 70 11.32 -16.77 4.41
N ALA A 71 10.13 -16.63 4.99
CA ALA A 71 9.68 -15.36 5.57
C ALA A 71 10.47 -14.99 6.83
N ALA A 72 10.66 -15.95 7.75
CA ALA A 72 11.43 -15.74 8.97
C ALA A 72 12.90 -15.39 8.67
N ALA A 73 13.52 -16.05 7.70
CA ALA A 73 14.90 -15.74 7.29
C ALA A 73 15.06 -14.31 6.74
N ARG A 74 14.09 -13.84 5.94
CA ARG A 74 14.08 -12.47 5.43
C ARG A 74 13.88 -11.46 6.56
N LEU A 75 12.95 -11.74 7.48
CA LEU A 75 12.70 -10.89 8.62
C LEU A 75 13.94 -10.78 9.52
N ALA A 76 14.64 -11.90 9.76
CA ALA A 76 15.91 -11.93 10.49
C ALA A 76 16.98 -11.05 9.82
N ALA A 77 17.14 -11.15 8.50
CA ALA A 77 18.08 -10.30 7.75
C ALA A 77 17.77 -8.80 7.89
N PHE A 78 16.48 -8.42 7.87
CA PHE A 78 16.08 -7.05 8.14
C PHE A 78 16.43 -6.63 9.58
N THR A 79 16.11 -7.47 10.59
CA THR A 79 16.37 -7.11 11.99
C THR A 79 17.86 -7.03 12.32
N ASP A 80 18.70 -7.84 11.67
CA ASP A 80 20.16 -7.74 11.79
C ASP A 80 20.65 -6.39 11.27
N TRP A 81 20.14 -5.93 10.13
CA TRP A 81 20.43 -4.59 9.62
C TRP A 81 19.90 -3.50 10.57
N PHE A 82 18.63 -3.60 10.97
CA PHE A 82 17.93 -2.61 11.79
C PHE A 82 18.64 -2.37 13.14
N THR A 83 19.13 -3.43 13.77
CA THR A 83 19.86 -3.33 15.04
C THR A 83 21.26 -2.74 14.93
N ALA A 84 21.86 -2.77 13.74
CA ALA A 84 23.18 -2.21 13.48
C ALA A 84 23.17 -0.71 13.14
N GLN A 85 21.98 -0.11 12.93
CA GLN A 85 21.86 1.29 12.55
C GLN A 85 21.66 2.23 13.75
N ASP A 86 22.13 3.46 13.59
CA ASP A 86 21.79 4.57 14.48
C ASP A 86 20.30 4.96 14.32
N PRO A 87 19.59 5.34 15.41
CA PRO A 87 18.19 5.78 15.36
C PRO A 87 17.90 6.88 14.33
N GLU A 88 18.72 7.94 14.28
CA GLU A 88 18.48 9.07 13.37
C GLU A 88 18.68 8.65 11.90
N ALA A 89 19.61 7.73 11.67
CA ALA A 89 19.84 7.14 10.35
C ALA A 89 18.65 6.25 9.91
N LEU A 90 18.02 5.52 10.84
CA LEU A 90 16.81 4.73 10.56
C LEU A 90 15.64 5.62 10.15
N GLU A 91 15.39 6.67 10.92
CA GLU A 91 14.34 7.66 10.63
C GLU A 91 14.53 8.30 9.25
N SER A 92 15.74 8.77 8.97
CA SER A 92 16.09 9.36 7.67
C SER A 92 15.92 8.36 6.53
N HIS A 93 16.37 7.12 6.71
CA HIS A 93 16.25 6.07 5.70
C HIS A 93 14.79 5.69 5.44
N TYR A 94 13.94 5.67 6.47
CA TYR A 94 12.52 5.40 6.33
C TYR A 94 11.83 6.46 5.47
N VAL A 95 12.03 7.75 5.80
CA VAL A 95 11.44 8.87 5.06
C VAL A 95 11.93 8.88 3.61
N GLU A 96 13.23 8.66 3.38
CA GLU A 96 13.77 8.56 2.03
C GLU A 96 13.15 7.39 1.24
N THR A 97 12.91 6.27 1.92
CA THR A 97 12.40 5.05 1.28
C THR A 97 10.91 5.13 0.98
N PHE A 98 10.08 5.63 1.91
CA PHE A 98 8.62 5.48 1.81
C PHE A 98 7.88 6.79 1.53
N ASP A 99 8.37 7.92 2.03
CA ASP A 99 7.63 9.20 1.95
C ASP A 99 8.05 10.01 0.74
N LEU A 100 9.35 10.03 0.44
CA LEU A 100 9.89 10.80 -0.69
C LEU A 100 9.78 10.05 -2.03
N ARG A 101 9.66 8.72 -2.00
CA ARG A 101 9.63 7.86 -3.20
C ARG A 101 8.24 7.29 -3.45
N ARG A 102 7.53 7.88 -4.42
CA ARG A 102 6.18 7.42 -4.83
C ARG A 102 6.10 5.93 -5.21
N ARG A 103 7.18 5.34 -5.72
CA ARG A 103 7.22 3.93 -6.18
C ARG A 103 7.29 2.89 -5.05
N SER A 104 7.65 3.31 -3.84
CA SER A 104 7.78 2.44 -2.67
C SER A 104 6.80 2.79 -1.54
N SER A 105 5.97 3.84 -1.71
CA SER A 105 4.92 4.23 -0.77
C SER A 105 4.10 3.04 -0.25
N LEU A 106 3.79 3.04 1.05
CA LEU A 106 3.09 1.95 1.73
C LEU A 106 1.56 2.01 1.63
N TYR A 107 0.99 2.97 0.90
CA TYR A 107 -0.47 3.09 0.71
C TYR A 107 -0.96 2.25 -0.48
N LEU A 108 -1.62 1.12 -0.18
CA LEU A 108 -1.90 0.09 -1.19
C LEU A 108 -2.90 0.51 -2.28
N THR A 109 -3.85 1.41 -1.97
CA THR A 109 -4.86 1.85 -2.94
C THR A 109 -4.28 2.80 -3.98
N TYR A 110 -3.19 3.50 -3.64
CA TYR A 110 -2.47 4.39 -4.55
C TYR A 110 -2.05 3.66 -5.83
N TYR A 111 -1.52 2.45 -5.75
CA TYR A 111 -1.06 1.70 -6.93
C TYR A 111 -2.17 1.30 -7.91
N LEU A 112 -3.43 1.18 -7.44
CA LEU A 112 -4.55 0.79 -8.29
C LEU A 112 -5.33 2.00 -8.83
N HIS A 113 -5.34 3.09 -8.06
CA HIS A 113 -6.25 4.20 -8.29
C HIS A 113 -5.57 5.57 -8.38
N GLY A 114 -4.28 5.66 -8.05
CA GLY A 114 -3.55 6.90 -7.84
C GLY A 114 -4.31 7.88 -6.95
N ASP A 115 -4.09 9.18 -7.13
CA ASP A 115 -4.80 10.22 -6.38
C ASP A 115 -6.09 10.63 -7.08
N THR A 116 -6.95 9.64 -7.36
CA THR A 116 -8.25 9.86 -8.00
C THR A 116 -9.41 9.74 -7.01
N ARG A 117 -10.58 10.26 -7.35
CA ARG A 117 -11.84 9.94 -6.61
C ARG A 117 -12.09 8.44 -6.38
N ARG A 118 -11.60 7.56 -7.27
CA ARG A 118 -11.71 6.11 -7.10
C ARG A 118 -10.91 5.60 -5.90
N ARG A 119 -9.81 6.27 -5.54
CA ARG A 119 -9.04 5.97 -4.32
C ARG A 119 -9.89 6.19 -3.07
N GLY A 120 -10.62 7.31 -3.00
CA GLY A 120 -11.55 7.60 -1.89
C GLY A 120 -12.58 6.48 -1.66
N MET A 121 -13.18 5.96 -2.75
CA MET A 121 -14.12 4.83 -2.64
C MET A 121 -13.46 3.52 -2.20
N ALA A 122 -12.21 3.28 -2.62
CA ALA A 122 -11.44 2.11 -2.19
C ALA A 122 -11.10 2.17 -0.69
N LEU A 123 -10.70 3.34 -0.19
CA LEU A 123 -10.46 3.59 1.23
C LEU A 123 -11.73 3.35 2.06
N LEU A 124 -12.87 3.88 1.62
CA LEU A 124 -14.15 3.66 2.30
C LEU A 124 -14.52 2.18 2.36
N THR A 125 -14.35 1.46 1.24
CA THR A 125 -14.63 0.02 1.17
C THR A 125 -13.75 -0.76 2.15
N LEU A 126 -12.47 -0.40 2.25
CA LEU A 126 -11.53 -1.05 3.15
C LEU A 126 -11.86 -0.77 4.62
N ALA A 127 -12.15 0.48 4.97
CA ALA A 127 -12.60 0.86 6.30
C ALA A 127 -13.90 0.14 6.72
N GLN A 128 -14.86 -0.01 5.79
CA GLN A 128 -16.09 -0.79 6.04
C GLN A 128 -15.78 -2.27 6.30
N SER A 129 -14.80 -2.85 5.59
CA SER A 129 -14.40 -4.24 5.80
C SER A 129 -13.80 -4.48 7.19
N TYR A 130 -13.06 -3.50 7.71
CA TYR A 130 -12.49 -3.58 9.06
C TYR A 130 -13.58 -3.47 10.13
N LYS A 131 -14.49 -2.50 9.98
CA LYS A 131 -15.66 -2.35 10.86
C LYS A 131 -16.54 -3.60 10.88
N ALA A 132 -16.75 -4.24 9.73
CA ALA A 132 -17.52 -5.48 9.63
C ALA A 132 -16.86 -6.66 10.37
N ALA A 133 -15.53 -6.61 10.56
CA ALA A 133 -14.79 -7.57 11.38
C ALA A 133 -14.67 -7.13 12.86
N GLY A 134 -15.32 -6.03 13.26
CA GLY A 134 -15.26 -5.49 14.61
C GLY A 134 -13.96 -4.76 14.95
N TRP A 135 -13.19 -4.35 13.95
CA TRP A 135 -11.94 -3.61 14.15
C TRP A 135 -12.11 -2.12 13.80
N ASP A 136 -11.62 -1.26 14.69
CA ASP A 136 -11.51 0.17 14.48
C ASP A 136 -10.02 0.55 14.45
N ILE A 137 -9.59 1.19 13.35
CA ILE A 137 -8.19 1.55 13.09
C ILE A 137 -7.72 2.66 14.05
N GLY A 138 -8.66 3.38 14.66
CA GLY A 138 -8.37 4.66 15.29
C GLY A 138 -8.10 5.76 14.24
N GLY A 139 -8.01 7.01 14.68
CA GLY A 139 -7.92 8.17 13.79
C GLY A 139 -6.52 8.51 13.26
N GLY A 140 -5.52 7.66 13.49
CA GLY A 140 -4.11 8.00 13.23
C GLY A 140 -3.61 7.71 11.82
N GLU A 141 -4.13 6.67 11.16
CA GLU A 141 -3.61 6.18 9.88
C GLU A 141 -4.72 5.84 8.88
N LEU A 142 -4.39 5.91 7.59
CA LEU A 142 -5.33 5.51 6.53
C LEU A 142 -5.53 3.99 6.52
N PRO A 143 -6.74 3.49 6.16
CA PRO A 143 -7.06 2.07 6.17
C PRO A 143 -6.18 1.23 5.23
N ASP A 144 -5.57 1.84 4.21
CA ASP A 144 -4.75 1.15 3.22
C ASP A 144 -3.24 1.26 3.46
N HIS A 145 -2.83 1.87 4.57
CA HIS A 145 -1.44 1.84 5.01
C HIS A 145 -1.03 0.39 5.28
N LEU A 146 0.07 -0.10 4.68
CA LEU A 146 0.42 -1.52 4.73
C LEU A 146 0.53 -2.09 6.16
N PRO A 147 1.18 -1.44 7.15
CA PRO A 147 1.11 -1.86 8.55
C PRO A 147 -0.32 -2.10 9.08
N VAL A 148 -1.24 -1.16 8.84
CA VAL A 148 -2.65 -1.27 9.21
C VAL A 148 -3.30 -2.50 8.55
N VAL A 149 -3.02 -2.74 7.26
CA VAL A 149 -3.54 -3.92 6.55
C VAL A 149 -2.97 -5.22 7.10
N LEU A 150 -1.70 -5.23 7.54
CA LEU A 150 -1.05 -6.40 8.14
C LEU A 150 -1.61 -6.73 9.52
N GLU A 151 -1.88 -5.72 10.35
CA GLU A 151 -2.57 -5.88 11.64
C GLU A 151 -3.97 -6.46 11.46
N PHE A 152 -4.72 -5.91 10.52
CA PHE A 152 -6.02 -6.46 10.16
C PHE A 152 -5.90 -7.92 9.71
N ALA A 153 -4.91 -8.24 8.87
CA ALA A 153 -4.70 -9.60 8.38
C ALA A 153 -4.34 -10.57 9.52
N ALA A 154 -3.54 -10.13 10.49
CA ALA A 154 -3.21 -10.91 11.68
C ALA A 154 -4.44 -11.14 12.58
N LEU A 155 -5.34 -10.16 12.68
CA LEU A 155 -6.55 -10.22 13.49
C LEU A 155 -7.64 -11.10 12.84
N ALA A 156 -7.98 -10.83 11.58
CA ALA A 156 -9.08 -11.46 10.86
C ALA A 156 -8.67 -12.75 10.11
N GLY A 157 -7.38 -13.09 10.15
CA GLY A 157 -6.83 -14.36 9.68
C GLY A 157 -6.72 -14.51 8.15
N PRO A 158 -6.25 -15.68 7.67
CA PRO A 158 -5.85 -15.91 6.28
C PRO A 158 -7.00 -15.85 5.26
N GLY A 159 -8.25 -15.88 5.72
CA GLY A 159 -9.45 -15.71 4.91
C GLY A 159 -9.70 -14.24 4.57
N ALA A 160 -10.63 -13.63 5.29
CA ALA A 160 -11.04 -12.25 5.05
C ALA A 160 -9.93 -11.25 5.36
N GLY A 161 -9.12 -11.48 6.41
CA GLY A 161 -8.04 -10.58 6.84
C GLY A 161 -6.99 -10.34 5.76
N GLU A 162 -6.57 -11.40 5.06
CA GLU A 162 -5.59 -11.28 3.96
C GLU A 162 -6.21 -10.94 2.59
N ALA A 163 -7.53 -10.78 2.50
CA ALA A 163 -8.18 -10.46 1.23
C ALA A 163 -7.69 -9.13 0.62
N PRO A 164 -7.50 -8.03 1.41
CA PRO A 164 -6.89 -6.81 0.91
C PRO A 164 -5.48 -7.04 0.37
N LEU A 165 -4.61 -7.77 1.10
CA LEU A 165 -3.25 -8.08 0.64
C LEU A 165 -3.24 -8.80 -0.71
N ARG A 166 -4.15 -9.76 -0.90
CA ARG A 166 -4.30 -10.45 -2.20
C ARG A 166 -4.84 -9.53 -3.30
N ARG A 167 -5.79 -8.65 -2.97
CA ARG A 167 -6.34 -7.67 -3.93
C ARG A 167 -5.27 -6.70 -4.41
N HIS A 168 -4.36 -6.30 -3.52
CA HIS A 168 -3.27 -5.36 -3.78
C HIS A 168 -1.93 -6.04 -4.10
N ARG A 169 -1.94 -7.35 -4.41
CA ARG A 169 -0.73 -8.16 -4.66
C ARG A 169 0.18 -7.60 -5.77
N ARG A 170 -0.38 -6.94 -6.78
CA ARG A 170 0.37 -6.27 -7.86
C ARG A 170 1.14 -5.06 -7.32
N GLY A 171 0.50 -4.22 -6.51
CA GLY A 171 1.14 -3.09 -5.83
C GLY A 171 2.28 -3.55 -4.91
N LEU A 172 2.05 -4.60 -4.12
CA LEU A 172 3.11 -5.21 -3.29
C LEU A 172 4.31 -5.71 -4.12
N GLY A 173 4.05 -6.28 -5.30
CA GLY A 173 5.12 -6.69 -6.22
C GLY A 173 5.91 -5.50 -6.79
N LEU A 174 5.24 -4.37 -7.03
CA LEU A 174 5.89 -3.15 -7.49
C LEU A 174 6.75 -2.54 -6.38
N ILE A 175 6.21 -2.42 -5.15
CA ILE A 175 6.96 -1.95 -3.98
C ILE A 175 8.23 -2.81 -3.80
N HIS A 176 8.10 -4.13 -3.81
CA HIS A 176 9.25 -5.03 -3.66
C HIS A 176 10.34 -4.77 -4.69
N ARG A 177 9.98 -4.68 -5.98
CA ARG A 177 10.94 -4.41 -7.06
C ARG A 177 11.58 -3.03 -6.93
N ALA A 178 10.82 -2.03 -6.48
CA ALA A 178 11.35 -0.68 -6.24
C ALA A 178 12.36 -0.68 -5.09
N LEU A 179 12.09 -1.42 -4.01
CA LEU A 179 13.00 -1.57 -2.88
C LEU A 179 14.26 -2.35 -3.25
N GLU A 180 14.14 -3.44 -4.03
CA GLU A 180 15.29 -4.20 -4.56
C GLU A 180 16.16 -3.33 -5.47
N ALA A 181 15.55 -2.58 -6.40
CA ALA A 181 16.29 -1.70 -7.30
C ALA A 181 16.99 -0.54 -6.57
N ALA A 182 16.50 -0.17 -5.39
CA ALA A 182 17.09 0.83 -4.51
C ALA A 182 18.10 0.26 -3.51
N ASP A 183 18.35 -1.06 -3.53
CA ASP A 183 19.13 -1.79 -2.53
C ASP A 183 18.70 -1.50 -1.08
N SER A 184 17.39 -1.29 -0.88
CA SER A 184 16.84 -0.97 0.43
C SER A 184 16.59 -2.24 1.24
N PRO A 185 17.04 -2.35 2.50
CA PRO A 185 16.83 -3.51 3.37
C PRO A 185 15.33 -3.82 3.61
N TYR A 186 14.45 -2.85 3.44
CA TYR A 186 13.00 -3.05 3.51
C TYR A 186 12.46 -4.03 2.45
N HIS A 187 13.20 -4.32 1.37
CA HIS A 187 12.82 -5.35 0.40
C HIS A 187 12.68 -6.73 1.06
N HIS A 188 13.43 -7.00 2.13
CA HIS A 188 13.30 -8.24 2.90
C HIS A 188 11.90 -8.39 3.51
N LEU A 189 11.34 -7.32 4.08
CA LEU A 189 10.01 -7.33 4.72
C LEU A 189 8.91 -7.60 3.70
N VAL A 190 8.91 -6.85 2.59
CA VAL A 190 7.92 -7.05 1.53
C VAL A 190 8.11 -8.43 0.89
N GLY A 191 9.35 -8.89 0.72
CA GLY A 191 9.65 -10.22 0.20
C GLY A 191 9.12 -11.33 1.10
N ALA A 192 9.25 -11.18 2.42
CA ALA A 192 8.70 -12.09 3.41
C ALA A 192 7.17 -12.16 3.30
N LEU A 193 6.49 -11.00 3.24
CA LEU A 193 5.04 -10.93 3.00
C LEU A 193 4.63 -11.62 1.71
N LEU A 194 5.37 -11.41 0.61
CA LEU A 194 5.05 -12.02 -0.67
C LEU A 194 5.13 -13.56 -0.66
N THR A 195 5.95 -14.16 0.22
CA THR A 195 5.99 -15.63 0.38
C THR A 195 4.70 -16.20 0.98
N LEU A 196 3.93 -15.37 1.69
CA LEU A 196 2.67 -15.76 2.30
C LEU A 196 1.51 -15.68 1.29
N LEU A 197 1.68 -14.92 0.21
CA LEU A 197 0.64 -14.67 -0.78
C LEU A 197 0.78 -15.62 -1.98
N PRO A 198 -0.31 -15.89 -2.70
CA PRO A 198 -0.22 -16.66 -3.94
C PRO A 198 0.75 -16.02 -4.94
N PRO A 199 1.48 -16.82 -5.72
CA PRO A 199 2.34 -16.30 -6.77
C PRO A 199 1.51 -15.52 -7.80
N LEU A 200 2.15 -14.55 -8.45
CA LEU A 200 1.54 -13.82 -9.55
C LEU A 200 1.36 -14.75 -10.75
N SER A 201 0.26 -14.56 -11.49
CA SER A 201 0.16 -15.13 -12.83
C SER A 201 1.01 -14.32 -13.82
N GLU A 202 1.35 -14.89 -14.98
CA GLU A 202 2.03 -14.14 -16.04
C GLU A 202 1.29 -12.85 -16.44
N ALA A 203 -0.05 -12.88 -16.41
CA ALA A 203 -0.88 -11.71 -16.68
C ALA A 203 -0.71 -10.63 -15.61
N ASP A 204 -0.57 -11.03 -14.34
CA ASP A 204 -0.30 -10.11 -13.26
C ASP A 204 1.11 -9.52 -13.37
N GLU A 205 2.12 -10.33 -13.74
CA GLU A 205 3.48 -9.85 -13.92
C GLU A 205 3.58 -8.79 -15.01
N LYS A 206 2.89 -9.01 -16.15
CA LYS A 206 2.76 -8.00 -17.21
C LYS A 206 2.07 -6.74 -16.72
N ALA A 207 1.04 -6.86 -15.89
CA ALA A 207 0.36 -5.72 -15.30
C ALA A 207 1.25 -4.94 -14.32
N VAL A 208 2.08 -5.63 -13.52
CA VAL A 208 3.09 -4.99 -12.65
C VAL A 208 4.14 -4.27 -13.48
N ALA A 209 4.63 -4.86 -14.57
CA ALA A 209 5.59 -4.22 -15.46
C ALA A 209 5.03 -2.94 -16.10
N ARG A 210 3.78 -2.96 -16.57
CA ARG A 210 3.09 -1.75 -17.07
C ARG A 210 2.97 -0.69 -15.98
N LEU A 211 2.50 -1.07 -14.79
CA LEU A 211 2.35 -0.14 -13.67
C LEU A 211 3.69 0.48 -13.24
N ALA A 212 4.79 -0.26 -13.32
CA ALA A 212 6.13 0.26 -13.05
C ALA A 212 6.60 1.28 -14.11
N ALA A 213 6.22 1.09 -15.37
CA ALA A 213 6.55 1.97 -16.48
C ALA A 213 5.68 3.24 -16.52
N GLU A 214 4.36 3.07 -16.36
CA GLU A 214 3.36 4.13 -16.53
C GLU A 214 3.09 4.89 -15.22
N GLY A 215 3.38 4.26 -14.06
CA GLY A 215 2.96 4.76 -12.76
C GLY A 215 1.46 4.55 -12.51
N PRO A 216 0.96 4.90 -11.31
CA PRO A 216 -0.46 4.79 -11.01
C PRO A 216 -1.33 5.74 -11.84
N PRO A 217 -2.64 5.44 -12.02
CA PRO A 217 -3.55 6.32 -12.75
C PRO A 217 -3.57 7.74 -12.16
N THR A 218 -3.51 8.76 -13.01
CA THR A 218 -3.67 10.16 -12.57
C THR A 218 -5.09 10.63 -12.88
N GLU A 219 -5.68 11.49 -12.05
CA GLU A 219 -7.01 12.03 -12.34
C GLU A 219 -6.92 13.04 -13.48
N GLU A 220 -7.65 12.80 -14.56
CA GLU A 220 -7.83 13.76 -15.67
C GLU A 220 -8.88 14.81 -15.29
N VAL A 221 -8.57 15.70 -14.35
CA VAL A 221 -9.44 16.86 -14.05
C VAL A 221 -8.66 18.15 -14.28
N GLY A 222 -9.08 18.91 -15.29
CA GLY A 222 -8.54 20.24 -15.60
C GLY A 222 -7.48 20.32 -16.70
N LEU A 223 -7.37 19.33 -17.59
CA LEU A 223 -6.62 19.51 -18.86
C LEU A 223 -7.48 20.08 -19.99
N ASP A 224 -8.79 20.25 -19.76
CA ASP A 224 -9.53 21.23 -20.54
C ASP A 224 -8.98 22.61 -20.16
N PRO A 225 -8.52 23.42 -21.12
CA PRO A 225 -8.10 24.77 -20.82
C PRO A 225 -9.22 25.44 -20.05
N TYR A 226 -8.88 26.06 -18.92
CA TYR A 226 -9.70 27.07 -18.27
C TYR A 226 -9.81 28.23 -19.28
N GLY A 227 -10.68 28.10 -20.28
CA GLY A 227 -10.55 28.87 -21.51
C GLY A 227 -11.33 28.32 -22.70
N ALA A 228 -12.53 27.79 -22.48
CA ALA A 228 -13.55 27.67 -23.52
C ALA A 228 -14.96 27.89 -22.96
N TYR A 229 -15.09 28.73 -21.92
CA TYR A 229 -16.34 29.49 -21.79
C TYR A 229 -16.38 30.41 -23.00
N GLY A 230 -17.06 29.95 -24.05
CA GLY A 230 -17.58 30.83 -25.08
C GLY A 230 -18.29 31.99 -24.38
N HIS A 231 -18.10 33.19 -24.94
CA HIS A 231 -18.74 34.43 -24.55
C HIS A 231 -20.00 34.22 -23.71
N GLY A 232 -19.92 34.66 -22.45
CA GLY A 232 -20.76 34.23 -21.36
C GLY A 232 -22.24 34.11 -21.67
N GLU A 233 -22.81 32.97 -21.29
CA GLU A 233 -24.25 32.81 -21.15
C GLU A 233 -24.56 31.60 -20.25
N PHE A 234 -24.08 31.64 -19.00
CA PHE A 234 -24.76 30.93 -17.92
C PHE A 234 -24.48 31.62 -16.59
N ALA A 235 -25.08 32.80 -16.43
CA ALA A 235 -25.30 33.39 -15.13
C ALA A 235 -26.74 33.04 -14.72
N PRO A 236 -26.99 32.29 -13.62
CA PRO A 236 -28.32 32.24 -13.04
C PRO A 236 -28.80 33.67 -12.70
N PRO A 237 -30.12 33.95 -12.67
CA PRO A 237 -30.66 35.30 -12.51
C PRO A 237 -30.13 36.06 -11.28
N ASP A 238 -29.73 35.32 -10.25
CA ASP A 238 -29.24 35.86 -8.96
C ASP A 238 -27.71 35.79 -8.82
N ALA A 239 -26.98 35.61 -9.92
CA ALA A 239 -25.52 35.61 -9.88
C ALA A 239 -25.00 36.99 -9.47
N PHE A 240 -24.11 37.00 -8.49
CA PHE A 240 -23.43 38.20 -8.02
C PHE A 240 -22.69 38.90 -9.16
N VAL A 241 -23.05 40.15 -9.44
CA VAL A 241 -22.36 41.03 -10.38
C VAL A 241 -21.30 41.82 -9.61
N PRO A 242 -19.99 41.63 -9.89
CA PRO A 242 -18.96 42.43 -9.27
C PRO A 242 -19.14 43.91 -9.64
N PRO A 243 -19.03 44.85 -8.69
CA PRO A 243 -19.07 46.27 -9.01
C PRO A 243 -17.90 46.65 -9.93
N PRO A 244 -18.06 47.69 -10.78
CA PRO A 244 -17.00 48.16 -11.65
C PRO A 244 -15.77 48.56 -10.83
N ALA A 245 -14.59 48.26 -11.36
CA ALA A 245 -13.32 48.59 -10.72
C ALA A 245 -13.24 50.09 -10.42
N ALA A 246 -12.85 50.43 -9.18
CA ALA A 246 -12.65 51.82 -8.78
C ALA A 246 -11.51 52.45 -9.60
N PRO A 247 -11.62 53.73 -9.99
CA PRO A 247 -10.56 54.42 -10.71
C PRO A 247 -9.28 54.47 -9.84
N PRO A 248 -8.08 54.37 -10.45
CA PRO A 248 -6.83 54.39 -9.71
C PRO A 248 -6.63 55.73 -9.02
N THR A 249 -6.38 55.71 -7.72
CA THR A 249 -6.04 56.89 -6.92
C THR A 249 -4.62 57.34 -7.28
N CYS A 250 -4.49 58.44 -8.03
CA CYS A 250 -3.21 59.09 -8.25
C CYS A 250 -2.72 59.70 -6.92
N HIS A 251 -1.70 59.10 -6.30
CA HIS A 251 -0.94 59.77 -5.25
C HIS A 251 -0.01 60.80 -5.91
N ALA A 252 -0.21 62.08 -5.60
CA ALA A 252 0.69 63.16 -6.04
C ALA A 252 2.04 63.03 -5.32
N GLU A 253 3.09 62.75 -6.08
CA GLU A 253 4.48 62.79 -5.62
C GLU A 253 4.82 64.22 -5.17
N HIS A 254 5.13 64.38 -3.88
CA HIS A 254 5.72 65.60 -3.34
C HIS A 254 7.16 65.70 -3.83
N THR A 255 7.41 66.62 -4.76
CA THR A 255 8.75 67.15 -5.03
C THR A 255 9.14 68.09 -3.88
N GLU A 256 10.03 67.65 -2.99
CA GLU A 256 10.65 68.53 -2.00
C GLU A 256 12.00 69.04 -2.52
N SER A 257 12.08 70.37 -2.63
CA SER A 257 13.20 71.14 -3.15
C SER A 257 14.18 71.50 -2.05
N VAL A 258 15.46 71.32 -2.37
CA VAL A 258 16.66 71.91 -1.77
C VAL A 258 16.43 73.28 -1.13
N ARG A 259 16.87 73.42 0.13
CA ARG A 259 17.73 74.51 0.65
C ARG A 259 18.39 74.11 1.96
#